data_AF-A0A356R992-F1
#
_entry.id   AF-A0A356R992-F1
#
_cell.length_a   1.000
_cell.length_b   1.000
_cell.length_c   1.000
_cell.angle_alpha   90.00
_cell.angle_beta   90.00
_cell.angle_gamma   90.00
#
_symmetry.space_group_name_H-M   'P 1'
#
loop_
_entity.id
_entity.type
_entity.pdbx_description
1 polymer ?
#
loop_
_entity_poly.entity_id
_entity_poly.type
_entity_poly.pdbx_seq_one_letter_code
_entity_poly.pdbx_strand_id
1 'polypeptide(L)' 'MELDGTALAKTQPVKEFTVVVQEKAIELLRQPKKEVTVWAFGLEGQEATVPGPVIRVPMGTRVRVHFKNTHVLPHSMHF' A
#
# COMPACT_ATOMS: atom_id res chain seq x y z
N MET A 1 -25.15 10.16 -17.61
CA MET A 1 -24.89 8.72 -17.81
C MET A 1 -23.69 8.40 -16.92
N GLU A 2 -23.90 7.78 -15.76
CA GLU A 2 -22.76 7.35 -14.93
C GLU A 2 -22.00 6.27 -15.70
N LEU A 3 -20.70 6.47 -15.86
CA LEU A 3 -19.83 5.46 -16.43
C LEU A 3 -19.56 4.42 -15.34
N ASP A 4 -20.04 3.19 -15.52
CA ASP A 4 -19.73 2.06 -14.65
C ASP A 4 -18.21 1.80 -14.69
N GLY A 5 -17.51 2.26 -13.65
CA GLY A 5 -16.06 2.08 -13.51
C GLY A 5 -15.64 0.61 -13.50
N THR A 6 -16.52 -0.31 -13.09
CA THR A 6 -16.24 -1.75 -13.08
C THR A 6 -16.28 -2.31 -14.50
N ALA A 7 -17.26 -1.91 -15.31
CA ALA A 7 -17.30 -2.27 -16.73
C ALA A 7 -16.09 -1.73 -17.48
N LEU A 8 -15.68 -0.49 -17.20
CA LEU A 8 -14.47 0.11 -17.77
C LEU A 8 -13.21 -0.67 -17.37
N ALA A 9 -13.06 -1.03 -16.09
CA ALA A 9 -11.89 -1.78 -15.61
C ALA A 9 -11.71 -3.14 -16.31
N LYS A 10 -12.78 -3.78 -16.77
CA LYS A 10 -12.66 -5.07 -17.49
C LYS A 10 -11.99 -4.94 -18.86
N THR A 11 -12.02 -3.76 -19.48
CA THR A 11 -11.49 -3.52 -20.84
C THR A 11 -10.18 -2.75 -20.85
N GLN A 12 -9.80 -2.13 -19.72
CA GLN A 12 -8.56 -1.35 -19.60
C GLN A 12 -7.34 -2.22 -19.27
N PRO A 13 -6.13 -1.77 -19.64
CA PRO A 13 -4.88 -2.39 -19.18
C PRO A 13 -4.80 -2.47 -17.66
N VAL A 14 -4.21 -3.56 -17.16
CA VAL A 14 -4.00 -3.75 -15.72
C VAL A 14 -2.82 -2.90 -15.27
N LYS A 15 -3.04 -2.07 -14.24
CA LYS A 15 -1.95 -1.38 -13.54
C LYS A 15 -1.56 -2.16 -12.30
N GLU A 16 -0.31 -2.61 -12.27
CA GLU A 16 0.20 -3.48 -11.22
C GLU A 16 1.05 -2.71 -10.21
N PHE A 17 0.95 -3.11 -8.95
CA PHE A 17 1.77 -2.61 -7.85
C PHE A 17 2.21 -3.80 -6.99
N THR A 18 3.49 -3.87 -6.63
CA THR A 18 3.94 -4.77 -5.57
C THR A 18 4.02 -3.98 -4.27
N VAL A 19 3.21 -4.37 -3.28
CA VAL A 19 3.21 -3.74 -1.95
C VAL A 19 3.79 -4.71 -0.95
N VAL A 20 4.74 -4.24 -0.15
CA VAL A 20 5.43 -5.02 0.87
C VAL A 20 5.07 -4.46 2.25
N VAL A 21 4.76 -5.33 3.20
CA VAL A 21 4.68 -4.96 4.62
C VAL A 21 5.99 -5.27 5.33
N GLN A 22 6.49 -4.31 6.10
CA GLN A 22 7.73 -4.39 6.85
C GLN A 22 7.51 -3.92 8.29
N GLU A 23 8.10 -4.62 9.26
CA GLU A 23 8.21 -4.13 10.63
C GLU A 23 9.40 -3.19 10.75
N LYS A 24 9.20 -2.03 11.38
CA LYS A 24 10.22 -0.99 11.54
C LYS A 24 10.09 -0.29 12.88
N ALA A 25 11.21 0.10 13.47
CA ALA A 25 11.23 1.08 14.55
C ALA A 25 11.25 2.49 13.96
N ILE A 26 10.39 3.39 14.44
CA ILE A 26 10.38 4.80 14.06
C ILE A 26 10.43 5.69 15.31
N GLU A 27 11.04 6.87 15.17
CA GLU A 27 10.94 7.93 16.16
C GLU A 27 9.57 8.60 16.04
N LEU A 28 8.75 8.47 17.09
CA LEU A 28 7.42 9.07 17.14
C LEU A 28 7.47 10.50 17.70
N LEU A 29 8.31 10.74 18.70
CA LEU A 29 8.50 12.03 19.33
C LEU A 29 10.00 12.24 19.60
N ARG A 30 10.51 13.42 19.28
CA ARG A 30 11.90 13.79 19.56
C ARG A 30 12.12 14.19 21.01
N GLN A 31 11.18 14.97 21.57
CA GLN A 31 11.28 15.51 22.92
C GLN A 31 9.90 15.53 23.60
N PRO A 32 9.66 14.67 24.61
CA PRO A 32 10.55 13.60 25.07
C PRO A 32 10.77 12.54 23.98
N LYS A 33 11.95 11.89 23.97
CA LYS A 33 12.26 10.85 22.98
C LYS A 33 11.31 9.66 23.16
N LYS A 34 10.60 9.30 22.09
CA LYS A 34 9.73 8.12 22.04
C LYS A 34 9.92 7.40 20.72
N GLU A 35 10.29 6.13 20.79
CA GLU A 35 10.35 5.22 19.64
C GLU A 35 9.19 4.23 19.71
N VAL A 36 8.69 3.82 18.55
CA VAL A 36 7.64 2.80 18.44
C VAL A 36 7.95 1.86 17.29
N THR A 37 7.63 0.58 17.48
CA THR A 37 7.59 -0.40 16.39
C THR A 37 6.29 -0.23 15.62
N VAL A 38 6.38 -0.16 14.29
CA VAL A 38 5.24 -0.04 13.36
C VAL A 38 5.33 -1.11 12.30
N TRP A 39 4.17 -1.48 11.76
CA TRP A 39 4.06 -2.27 10.54
C TRP A 39 3.68 -1.33 9.40
N ALA A 40 4.65 -1.08 8.53
CA ALA A 40 4.58 -0.08 7.49
C ALA A 40 4.42 -0.73 6.11
N PHE A 41 3.74 -0.03 5.20
CA PHE A 41 3.64 -0.46 3.81
C PHE A 41 4.60 0.35 2.94
N GLY A 42 5.20 -0.31 1.95
CA GLY A 42 6.02 0.32 0.91
C GLY A 42 5.76 -0.33 -0.45
N LEU A 43 6.04 0.40 -1.53
CA LEU A 43 6.17 -0.24 -2.83
C LEU A 43 7.49 -1.02 -2.87
N GLU A 44 7.53 -2.11 -3.64
CA GLU A 44 8.77 -2.87 -3.82
C GLU A 44 9.91 -1.96 -4.30
N GLY A 45 11.06 -2.05 -3.63
CA GLY A 45 12.22 -1.18 -3.87
C GLY A 45 12.15 0.20 -3.19
N GLN A 46 11.06 0.55 -2.51
CA GLN A 46 10.92 1.78 -1.73
C GLN A 46 10.94 1.52 -0.23
N GLU A 47 11.29 2.54 0.54
CA GLU A 47 11.22 2.48 1.99
C GLU A 47 9.75 2.39 2.45
N ALA A 48 9.43 1.40 3.29
CA ALA A 48 8.12 1.31 3.93
C ALA A 48 7.94 2.44 4.95
N THR A 49 6.79 3.12 4.88
CA THR A 49 6.47 4.33 5.65
C THR A 49 5.09 4.26 6.28
N VAL A 50 4.86 5.15 7.26
CA VAL A 50 3.53 5.45 7.82
C VAL A 50 3.26 6.94 7.60
N PRO A 51 2.24 7.34 6.82
CA PRO A 51 1.37 6.48 6.02
C PRO A 51 2.12 5.74 4.92
N GLY A 52 1.55 4.64 4.42
CA GLY A 52 2.08 3.89 3.29
C GLY A 52 1.94 4.64 1.95
N PRO A 53 2.36 4.03 0.83
CA PRO A 53 2.34 4.67 -0.48
C PRO A 53 0.92 5.00 -0.95
N VAL A 54 0.76 6.15 -1.60
CA VAL A 54 -0.50 6.54 -2.23
C VAL A 54 -0.62 5.86 -3.59
N ILE A 55 -1.56 4.92 -3.72
CA ILE A 55 -1.95 4.36 -5.02
C ILE A 55 -2.95 5.31 -5.66
N ARG A 56 -2.55 5.99 -6.74
CA ARG A 56 -3.39 6.90 -7.51
C ARG A 56 -3.57 6.41 -8.94
N VAL A 57 -4.83 6.28 -9.37
CA VAL A 57 -5.21 5.81 -10.71
C VAL A 57 -6.43 6.57 -11.25
N PRO A 58 -6.58 6.71 -12.58
CA PRO A 58 -7.82 7.21 -13.18
C PRO A 58 -9.01 6.28 -12.92
N MET A 59 -10.23 6.85 -12.93
CA MET A 59 -11.47 6.09 -12.88
C MET A 59 -11.51 5.03 -13.99
N GLY A 60 -11.98 3.82 -13.66
CA GLY A 60 -12.05 2.70 -14.61
C GLY A 60 -10.73 1.96 -14.83
N THR A 61 -9.65 2.29 -14.08
CA THR A 61 -8.41 1.51 -14.12
C THR A 61 -8.58 0.19 -13.38
N ARG A 62 -8.16 -0.93 -13.98
CA ARG A 62 -8.01 -2.21 -13.27
C ARG A 62 -6.70 -2.23 -12.50
N VAL A 63 -6.79 -2.22 -11.18
CA VAL A 63 -5.61 -2.32 -10.30
C VAL A 63 -5.39 -3.78 -9.90
N ARG A 64 -4.13 -4.22 -9.95
CA ARG A 64 -3.67 -5.48 -9.37
C ARG A 64 -2.59 -5.19 -8.35
N VAL A 65 -2.81 -5.61 -7.11
CA VAL A 65 -1.80 -5.51 -6.06
C VAL A 65 -1.24 -6.88 -5.75
N HIS A 66 0.06 -7.04 -5.93
CA HIS A 66 0.83 -8.18 -5.46
C HIS A 66 1.28 -7.86 -4.03
N PHE A 67 0.57 -8.39 -3.05
CA PHE A 67 0.88 -8.15 -1.64
C PHE A 67 1.91 -9.16 -1.13
N LYS A 68 3.06 -8.67 -0.66
CA LYS A 68 4.15 -9.47 -0.10
C LYS A 68 4.26 -9.24 1.40
N ASN A 69 3.94 -10.28 2.17
CA ASN A 69 4.17 -10.28 3.60
C ASN A 69 5.60 -10.71 3.94
N THR A 70 6.43 -9.78 4.41
CA THR A 70 7.78 -10.10 4.92
C THR A 70 7.85 -10.16 6.45
N HIS A 71 6.74 -9.91 7.13
CA HIS A 71 6.63 -9.94 8.57
C HIS A 71 6.25 -11.34 9.10
N VAL A 72 6.48 -11.60 10.39
CA VAL A 72 6.19 -12.89 11.02
C VAL A 72 4.70 -13.09 11.33
N LEU A 73 3.93 -12.01 11.43
CA LEU A 73 2.48 -12.06 11.65
C LEU A 73 1.72 -12.01 10.32
N PRO A 74 0.50 -12.58 10.26
CA PRO A 74 -0.34 -12.48 9.08
C PRO A 74 -0.82 -11.04 8.86
N HIS A 75 -0.80 -10.62 7.59
CA HIS A 75 -1.33 -9.34 7.16
C HIS A 75 -2.18 -9.51 5.90
N SER A 76 -3.12 -8.60 5.71
CA SER A 76 -3.95 -8.48 4.51
C SER A 76 -4.07 -7.03 4.09
N MET A 77 -4.65 -6.79 2.91
CA MET A 77 -4.95 -5.46 2.41
C MET A 77 -6.45 -5.36 2.15
N HIS A 78 -7.05 -4.27 2.62
CA HIS A 78 -8.44 -3.93 2.37
C HIS A 78 -8.49 -2.55 1.70
N PHE A 79 -9.23 -2.47 0.60
CA PHE A 79 -9.45 -1.27 -0.22
C PHE A 79 -10.88 -0.79 -0.07
#